data_AF-A0A4S3IY68-F1
#
_entry.id   AF-A0A4S3IY68-F1
#
_cell.length_a   1.000
_cell.length_b   1.000
_cell.length_c   1.000
_cell.angle_alpha   90.00
_cell.angle_beta   90.00
_cell.angle_gamma   90.00
#
_symmetry.space_group_name_H-M   'P 1'
#
loop_
_entity.id
_entity.type
_entity.pdbx_description
1 polymer ?
#
loop_
_entity_poly.entity_id
_entity_poly.type
_entity_poly.pdbx_seq_one_letter_code
_entity_poly.pdbx_strand_id
1 'polypeptide(L)'
;MAATGALPQTLQSISDIKIGELSKQRNLFQKQHSEILRAAGDAVDLRSKARVLLEGVTRLKGSPSDAFDKEDLDLDVSDLALQAAGVEDGSERAAHVNIRRFLRQSRRLRDQEF
;
A
#
# COMPACT_ATOMS: atom_id res chain seq x y z
N MET A 1 -19.90 47.86 14.99
CA MET A 1 -20.49 46.51 15.02
C MET A 1 -20.18 45.81 13.70
N ALA A 2 -19.04 45.11 13.57
CA ALA A 2 -18.62 44.49 12.30
C ALA A 2 -17.81 43.18 12.47
N ALA A 3 -17.88 42.52 13.63
CA ALA A 3 -17.04 41.34 13.92
C ALA A 3 -17.82 40.02 14.03
N THR A 4 -19.15 40.03 14.00
CA THR A 4 -19.97 38.82 14.24
C THR A 4 -20.30 38.02 12.98
N GLY A 5 -20.08 38.57 11.77
CA GLY A 5 -20.38 37.90 10.50
C GLY A 5 -19.18 37.23 9.82
N ALA A 6 -17.96 37.75 10.02
CA ALA A 6 -16.76 37.27 9.33
C ALA A 6 -16.29 35.89 9.85
N LEU A 7 -16.28 35.67 11.17
CA LEU A 7 -15.83 34.41 11.78
C LEU A 7 -16.67 33.18 11.36
N PRO A 8 -18.02 33.24 11.38
CA PRO A 8 -18.85 32.14 10.89
C PRO A 8 -18.64 31.84 9.40
N GLN A 9 -18.51 32.87 8.57
CA GLN A 9 -18.27 32.73 7.13
C GLN A 9 -16.91 32.11 6.82
N THR A 10 -15.87 32.49 7.56
CA THR A 10 -14.53 31.90 7.40
C THR A 10 -14.50 30.44 7.82
N LEU A 11 -15.15 30.06 8.93
CA LEU A 11 -15.26 28.66 9.36
C LEU A 11 -16.05 27.81 8.36
N GLN A 12 -17.11 28.37 7.78
CA GLN A 12 -17.88 27.72 6.73
C GLN A 12 -17.03 27.49 5.47
N SER A 13 -16.30 28.51 5.03
CA SER A 13 -15.35 28.41 3.90
C SER A 13 -14.25 27.36 4.15
N ILE A 14 -13.65 27.33 5.35
CA ILE A 14 -12.67 26.30 5.74
C ILE A 14 -13.30 24.91 5.69
N SER A 15 -14.53 24.77 6.18
CA SER A 15 -15.25 23.49 6.17
C SER A 15 -15.53 23.03 4.74
N ASP A 16 -16.01 23.92 3.87
CA ASP A 16 -16.31 23.63 2.47
C ASP A 16 -15.04 23.22 1.70
N ILE A 17 -13.92 23.92 1.95
CA ILE A 17 -12.61 23.55 1.39
C ILE A 17 -12.20 22.15 1.87
N LYS A 18 -12.31 21.87 3.16
CA LYS A 18 -11.93 20.57 3.74
C LYS A 18 -12.79 19.43 3.19
N ILE A 19 -14.10 19.64 3.07
CA ILE A 19 -15.02 18.69 2.45
C ILE A 19 -14.63 18.44 1.00
N GLY A 20 -14.28 19.48 0.25
CA GLY A 20 -13.78 19.37 -1.11
C GLY A 20 -12.49 18.55 -1.21
N GLU A 21 -11.52 18.79 -0.32
CA GLU A 21 -10.27 18.01 -0.24
C GLU A 21 -10.53 16.53 0.08
N LEU A 22 -11.33 16.25 1.12
CA LEU A 22 -11.67 14.89 1.52
C LEU A 22 -12.41 14.16 0.40
N SER A 23 -13.28 14.85 -0.33
CA SER A 23 -13.98 14.30 -1.50
C SER A 23 -13.00 13.92 -2.62
N LYS A 24 -11.99 14.78 -2.90
CA LYS A 24 -10.93 14.47 -3.87
C LYS A 24 -10.12 13.26 -3.45
N GLN A 25 -9.70 13.20 -2.18
CA GLN A 25 -8.96 12.07 -1.62
C GLN A 25 -9.77 10.77 -1.68
N ARG A 26 -11.07 10.81 -1.36
CA ARG A 26 -11.98 9.67 -1.46
C ARG A 26 -12.10 9.18 -2.91
N ASN A 27 -12.24 10.08 -3.86
CA ASN A 27 -12.35 9.72 -5.28
C ASN A 27 -11.05 9.07 -5.79
N LEU A 28 -9.89 9.60 -5.37
CA LEU A 28 -8.59 9.02 -5.69
C LEU A 28 -8.45 7.61 -5.10
N PHE A 29 -8.82 7.44 -3.83
CA PHE A 29 -8.83 6.14 -3.17
C PHE A 29 -9.73 5.13 -3.91
N GLN A 30 -10.96 5.51 -4.23
CA GLN A 30 -11.91 4.63 -4.94
C GLN A 30 -11.37 4.21 -6.31
N LYS A 31 -10.78 5.14 -7.06
CA LYS A 31 -10.14 4.84 -8.34
C LYS A 31 -9.02 3.81 -8.17
N GLN A 32 -8.06 4.08 -7.31
CA GLN A 32 -6.92 3.18 -7.07
C GLN A 32 -7.38 1.81 -6.55
N HIS A 33 -8.35 1.78 -5.64
CA HIS A 33 -8.94 0.55 -5.13
C HIS A 33 -9.57 -0.29 -6.24
N SER A 34 -10.34 0.34 -7.15
CA SER A 34 -10.93 -0.37 -8.29
C SER A 34 -9.89 -0.92 -9.27
N GLU A 35 -8.80 -0.17 -9.51
CA GLU A 35 -7.71 -0.60 -10.37
C GLU A 35 -6.97 -1.81 -9.78
N ILE A 36 -6.71 -1.81 -8.46
CA ILE A 36 -6.10 -2.95 -7.74
C ILE A 36 -6.97 -4.19 -7.83
N LEU A 37 -8.28 -4.06 -7.58
CA LEU A 37 -9.20 -5.19 -7.64
C LEU A 37 -9.30 -5.77 -9.06
N ARG A 38 -9.31 -4.92 -10.09
CA ARG A 38 -9.27 -5.37 -11.48
C ARG A 38 -7.99 -6.14 -11.79
N ALA A 39 -6.82 -5.56 -11.47
CA ALA A 39 -5.53 -6.22 -11.70
C ALA A 39 -5.41 -7.55 -10.93
N ALA A 40 -5.99 -7.64 -9.74
CA ALA A 40 -6.05 -8.88 -8.96
C ALA A 40 -7.02 -9.92 -9.58
N GLY A 41 -8.09 -9.46 -10.24
CA GLY A 41 -9.00 -10.30 -11.01
C GLY A 41 -8.36 -10.87 -12.29
N ASP A 42 -7.50 -10.08 -12.94
CA ASP A 42 -6.81 -10.44 -14.18
C ASP A 42 -5.56 -11.34 -13.95
N ALA A 43 -5.21 -11.61 -12.70
CA ALA A 43 -4.03 -12.39 -12.34
C ALA A 43 -4.19 -13.88 -12.71
N VAL A 44 -3.16 -14.44 -13.35
CA VAL A 44 -3.15 -15.82 -13.88
C VAL A 44 -3.20 -16.88 -12.79
N ASP A 45 -2.62 -16.62 -11.62
CA ASP A 45 -2.60 -17.55 -10.49
C ASP A 45 -2.88 -16.86 -9.14
N LEU A 46 -3.24 -17.66 -8.13
CA LEU A 46 -3.57 -17.18 -6.79
C LEU A 46 -2.40 -16.43 -6.14
N ARG A 47 -1.16 -16.77 -6.51
CA ARG A 47 0.04 -16.13 -6.00
C ARG A 47 0.20 -14.71 -6.56
N SER A 48 0.08 -14.55 -7.88
CA SER A 48 0.14 -13.24 -8.52
C SER A 48 -1.02 -12.36 -8.04
N LYS A 49 -2.20 -12.96 -7.84
CA LYS A 49 -3.35 -12.29 -7.22
C LYS A 49 -3.03 -11.79 -5.81
N ALA A 50 -2.48 -12.65 -4.95
CA ALA A 50 -2.09 -12.27 -3.59
C ALA A 50 -1.02 -11.17 -3.60
N ARG A 51 -0.07 -11.21 -4.54
CA ARG A 51 0.95 -10.17 -4.71
C ARG A 51 0.35 -8.81 -5.10
N VAL A 52 -0.52 -8.78 -6.10
CA VAL A 52 -1.19 -7.55 -6.57
C VAL A 52 -2.05 -6.95 -5.45
N LEU A 53 -2.79 -7.77 -4.70
CA LEU A 53 -3.60 -7.31 -3.58
C LEU A 53 -2.74 -6.75 -2.45
N LEU A 54 -1.68 -7.47 -2.05
CA LEU A 54 -0.78 -7.04 -0.99
C LEU A 54 -0.10 -5.73 -1.35
N GLU A 55 0.41 -5.60 -2.58
CA GLU A 55 1.01 -4.37 -3.08
C GLU A 55 0.00 -3.22 -3.12
N GLY A 56 -1.19 -3.48 -3.62
CA GLY A 56 -2.26 -2.50 -3.68
C GLY A 56 -2.64 -1.96 -2.30
N VAL A 57 -2.80 -2.84 -1.31
CA VAL A 57 -3.09 -2.45 0.09
C VAL A 57 -1.96 -1.60 0.68
N THR A 58 -0.71 -1.97 0.40
CA THR A 58 0.46 -1.25 0.94
C THR A 58 0.58 0.16 0.35
N ARG A 59 0.29 0.31 -0.95
CA ARG A 59 0.23 1.61 -1.65
C ARG A 59 -0.94 2.46 -1.15
N LEU A 60 -2.13 1.89 -0.96
CA LEU A 60 -3.31 2.61 -0.45
C LEU A 60 -3.14 3.09 0.99
N LYS A 61 -2.45 2.32 1.84
CA LYS A 61 -2.14 2.71 3.24
C LYS A 61 -1.05 3.78 3.34
N GLY A 62 -0.47 4.22 2.22
CA GLY A 62 0.53 5.29 2.23
C GLY A 62 1.90 4.85 2.69
N SER A 63 2.28 3.58 2.45
CA SER A 63 3.65 3.08 2.65
C SER A 63 4.26 2.66 1.31
N PRO A 64 4.50 3.59 0.36
CA PRO A 64 4.93 3.22 -1.00
C PRO A 64 6.34 2.64 -1.04
N SER A 65 7.21 3.01 -0.10
CA SER A 65 8.54 2.42 0.11
C SER A 65 8.49 0.93 0.44
N ASP A 66 7.34 0.49 0.94
CA ASP A 66 7.09 -0.90 1.24
C ASP A 66 6.28 -1.53 0.11
N ALA A 67 6.23 -1.00 -1.12
CA ALA A 67 5.72 -1.72 -2.29
C ALA A 67 6.79 -2.68 -2.84
N PHE A 68 6.43 -3.63 -3.70
CA PHE A 68 7.44 -4.49 -4.34
C PHE A 68 8.19 -3.66 -5.39
N ASP A 69 9.33 -3.08 -5.06
CA ASP A 69 10.13 -2.34 -6.05
C ASP A 69 10.77 -3.29 -7.08
N LYS A 70 11.06 -2.79 -8.28
CA LYS A 70 11.68 -3.59 -9.34
C LYS A 70 13.10 -4.01 -8.98
N GLU A 71 13.83 -3.17 -8.26
CA GLU A 71 15.15 -3.50 -7.70
C GLU A 71 15.04 -4.63 -6.67
N ASP A 72 13.91 -4.67 -5.95
CA ASP A 72 13.54 -5.73 -5.02
C ASP A 72 13.23 -7.07 -5.73
N LEU A 73 13.20 -7.12 -7.06
CA LEU A 73 13.10 -8.38 -7.81
C LEU A 73 14.46 -8.91 -8.25
N ASP A 74 15.47 -8.04 -8.35
CA ASP A 74 16.80 -8.32 -8.92
C ASP A 74 17.91 -8.39 -7.86
N LEU A 75 17.62 -8.08 -6.60
CA LEU A 75 18.57 -8.27 -5.50
C LEU A 75 18.80 -9.77 -5.23
N ASP A 76 19.85 -10.29 -5.85
CA ASP A 76 20.50 -11.54 -5.46
C ASP A 76 20.94 -11.48 -3.99
N VAL A 77 20.88 -12.65 -3.35
CA VAL A 77 20.77 -12.85 -1.91
C VAL A 77 22.08 -12.69 -1.15
N SER A 78 22.78 -11.56 -1.34
CA SER A 78 23.93 -11.20 -0.51
C SER A 78 23.61 -10.18 0.57
N ASP A 79 22.41 -9.61 0.58
CA ASP A 79 22.06 -8.63 1.61
C ASP A 79 21.55 -9.32 2.88
N LEU A 80 22.52 -9.80 3.68
CA LEU A 80 22.32 -10.32 5.04
C LEU A 80 21.53 -9.35 5.95
N ALA A 81 21.43 -8.05 5.58
CA ALA A 81 20.62 -7.06 6.26
C ALA A 81 19.11 -7.35 6.19
N LEU A 82 18.60 -7.92 5.08
CA LEU A 82 17.16 -8.27 4.95
C LEU A 82 16.79 -9.58 5.66
N GLN A 83 17.76 -10.45 5.96
CA GLN A 83 17.48 -11.70 6.69
C GLN A 83 17.30 -11.47 8.19
N ALA A 84 17.98 -10.45 8.75
CA ALA A 84 18.01 -10.16 10.18
C ALA A 84 16.76 -9.44 10.72
N ALA A 85 16.01 -8.73 9.88
CA ALA A 85 14.79 -8.05 10.29
C ALA A 85 13.54 -8.89 10.01
N GLY A 86 13.39 -10.01 10.72
CA GLY A 86 12.03 -10.46 11.04
C GLY A 86 11.43 -9.35 11.88
N VAL A 87 10.49 -8.58 11.33
CA VAL A 87 9.84 -7.55 12.11
C VAL A 87 8.94 -8.29 13.11
N GLU A 88 9.44 -8.50 14.33
CA GLU A 88 8.70 -9.06 15.47
C GLU A 88 7.59 -8.13 15.97
N ASP A 89 7.54 -6.91 15.44
CA ASP A 89 6.47 -5.97 15.72
C ASP A 89 5.14 -6.55 15.21
N GLY A 90 4.15 -6.70 16.07
CA GLY A 90 2.81 -7.24 15.73
C GLY A 90 1.95 -6.30 14.88
N SER A 91 2.56 -5.28 14.26
CA SER A 91 1.87 -4.28 13.46
C SER A 91 1.42 -4.85 12.11
N GLU A 92 0.33 -4.30 11.56
CA GLU A 92 -0.17 -4.71 10.24
C GLU A 92 0.89 -4.52 9.13
N ARG A 93 1.77 -3.53 9.30
CA ARG A 93 2.90 -3.28 8.41
C ARG A 93 3.87 -4.46 8.41
N ALA A 94 4.24 -4.96 9.58
CA ALA A 94 5.10 -6.13 9.74
C ALA A 94 4.45 -7.40 9.14
N ALA A 95 3.15 -7.58 9.32
CA ALA A 95 2.42 -8.68 8.70
C ALA A 95 2.51 -8.65 7.17
N HIS A 96 2.34 -7.47 6.54
CA HIS A 96 2.50 -7.34 5.09
C HIS A 96 3.93 -7.64 4.61
N VAL A 97 4.94 -7.17 5.35
CA VAL A 97 6.36 -7.46 5.07
C VAL A 97 6.65 -8.95 5.18
N ASN A 98 6.14 -9.62 6.21
CA ASN A 98 6.33 -11.05 6.42
C ASN A 98 5.64 -11.91 5.35
N ILE A 99 4.41 -11.56 4.96
CA ILE A 99 3.70 -12.22 3.85
C ILE A 99 4.47 -12.03 2.55
N ARG A 100 5.01 -10.83 2.29
CA ARG A 100 5.87 -10.57 1.14
C ARG A 100 7.10 -11.46 1.13
N ARG A 101 7.81 -11.59 2.27
CA ARG A 101 8.97 -12.48 2.40
C ARG A 101 8.60 -13.94 2.11
N PHE A 102 7.50 -14.42 2.66
CA PHE A 102 6.99 -15.77 2.40
C PHE A 102 6.69 -16.00 0.89
N LEU A 103 6.03 -15.03 0.25
CA LEU A 103 5.78 -15.05 -1.20
C LEU A 103 7.05 -14.85 -2.05
N ARG A 104 8.20 -14.50 -1.49
CA ARG A 104 9.49 -14.53 -2.20
C ARG A 104 10.19 -15.87 -2.02
N GLN A 105 10.31 -16.34 -0.77
CA GLN A 105 10.99 -17.60 -0.43
C GLN A 105 10.38 -18.83 -1.12
N SER A 106 9.05 -18.91 -1.19
CA SER A 106 8.33 -20.01 -1.85
C SER A 106 8.47 -20.05 -3.38
N ARG A 107 9.10 -19.05 -4.00
CA ARG A 107 9.49 -19.08 -5.42
C ARG A 107 10.83 -19.79 -5.54
N ARG A 108 11.81 -19.38 -4.74
CA ARG A 108 13.17 -19.93 -4.72
C ARG A 108 13.22 -21.42 -4.40
N LEU A 109 12.39 -21.89 -3.46
CA LEU A 109 12.30 -23.32 -3.14
C LEU A 109 11.81 -24.16 -4.33
N ARG A 110 10.90 -23.62 -5.16
CA ARG A 110 10.45 -24.31 -6.38
C ARG A 110 11.49 -24.27 -7.49
N ASP A 111 12.22 -23.17 -7.60
CA ASP A 111 13.29 -23.01 -8.60
C ASP A 111 14.56 -23.81 -8.24
N GLN A 112 14.69 -24.32 -7.01
CA GLN A 112 15.82 -25.17 -6.55
C GLN A 112 15.54 -26.68 -6.64
N GLU A 113 14.29 -27.10 -6.90
CA GLU A 113 13.94 -28.53 -7.03
C GLU A 113 14.05 -29.06 -8.49
N PHE A 114 14.71 -28.31 -9.38
CA PHE A 114 15.01 -28.71 -10.76
C PHE A 114 16.47 -28.42 -11.14
#